data_AF-A0A4R4PN75-F1
#
_entry.id   AF-A0A4R4PN75-F1
#
_cell.length_a   1.000
_cell.length_b   1.000
_cell.length_c   1.000
_cell.angle_alpha   90.00
_cell.angle_beta   90.00
_cell.angle_gamma   90.00
#
_symmetry.space_group_name_H-M   'P 1'
#
loop_
_entity.id
_entity.type
_entity.pdbx_description
1 polymer ?
#
loop_
_entity_poly.entity_id
_entity_poly.type
_entity_poly.pdbx_seq_one_letter_code
_entity_poly.pdbx_strand_id
1 'polypeptide(L)'
;MRTLWRFCAAVAAGAAVLLLAGCGTPTDYSEIVTFTDDHGRVCTAAVVVDQEQNEGDDYEISSLDCDYPPEGQTPGPSRYQPLPERDAD
;
A
#
# COMPACT_ATOMS: atom_id res chain seq x y z
N MET A 1 12.69 19.45 -47.60
CA MET A 1 13.11 18.09 -47.20
C MET A 1 13.75 18.03 -45.80
N ARG A 2 14.72 18.90 -45.44
CA ARG A 2 15.35 18.90 -44.09
C ARG A 2 14.43 19.32 -42.94
N THR A 3 13.41 20.13 -43.20
CA THR A 3 12.45 20.62 -42.20
C THR A 3 11.43 19.55 -41.80
N LEU A 4 10.90 18.77 -42.74
CA LEU A 4 9.98 17.66 -42.45
C LEU A 4 10.63 16.57 -41.56
N TRP A 5 11.92 16.31 -41.75
CA TRP A 5 12.62 15.28 -40.97
C TRP A 5 12.82 15.69 -39.50
N ARG A 6 12.97 16.98 -39.23
CA ARG A 6 13.09 17.54 -37.87
C ARG A 6 11.78 17.47 -37.09
N PHE A 7 10.64 17.61 -37.75
CA PHE A 7 9.33 17.48 -37.11
C PHE A 7 9.03 16.03 -36.68
N CYS A 8 9.33 15.03 -37.49
CA CYS A 8 9.12 13.62 -37.11
C CYS A 8 9.98 13.21 -35.90
N ALA A 9 11.22 13.69 -35.82
CA ALA A 9 12.10 13.39 -34.68
C ALA A 9 11.59 13.99 -33.36
N ALA A 10 11.04 15.21 -33.40
CA ALA A 10 10.47 15.86 -32.22
C ALA A 10 9.20 15.16 -31.71
N VAL A 11 8.34 14.67 -32.62
CA VAL A 11 7.13 13.92 -32.26
C VAL A 11 7.47 12.57 -31.63
N ALA A 12 8.46 11.85 -32.19
CA ALA A 12 8.89 10.57 -31.64
C ALA A 12 9.51 10.71 -30.24
N ALA A 13 10.32 11.75 -30.01
CA ALA A 13 10.89 12.03 -28.69
C ALA A 13 9.83 12.43 -27.67
N GLY A 14 8.84 13.25 -28.06
CA GLY A 14 7.73 13.64 -27.19
C GLY A 14 6.85 12.46 -26.78
N ALA A 15 6.54 11.55 -27.70
CA ALA A 15 5.77 10.34 -27.41
C ALA A 15 6.52 9.39 -26.46
N ALA A 16 7.84 9.25 -26.61
CA ALA A 16 8.64 8.42 -25.73
C ALA A 16 8.64 8.93 -24.28
N VAL A 17 8.72 10.25 -24.07
CA VAL A 17 8.68 10.86 -22.72
C VAL A 17 7.31 10.68 -22.07
N LEU A 18 6.21 10.78 -22.83
CA LEU A 18 4.86 10.55 -22.33
C LEU A 18 4.61 9.08 -21.94
N LEU A 19 5.19 8.13 -22.67
CA LEU A 19 5.11 6.70 -22.32
C LEU A 19 5.90 6.36 -21.04
N LEU A 20 6.96 7.11 -20.73
CA LEU A 20 7.75 6.93 -19.51
C LEU A 20 7.08 7.58 -18.27
N ALA A 21 6.18 8.53 -18.46
CA ALA A 21 5.48 9.23 -17.37
C ALA A 21 4.32 8.42 -16.75
N GLY A 22 3.99 7.24 -17.31
CA GLY A 22 2.93 6.36 -16.79
C GLY A 22 3.32 5.53 -15.58
N CYS A 23 4.58 5.58 -15.13
CA CYS A 23 5.02 4.91 -13.91
C CYS A 23 4.68 5.80 -12.70
N GLY A 24 3.49 5.64 -12.14
CA GLY A 24 3.08 6.30 -10.90
C GLY A 24 3.84 5.74 -9.69
N THR A 25 3.88 6.51 -8.59
CA THR A 25 4.33 5.98 -7.30
C THR A 25 3.29 4.96 -6.81
N PRO A 26 3.70 3.77 -6.34
CA PRO A 26 2.78 2.84 -5.69
C PRO A 26 2.07 3.55 -4.54
N THR A 27 0.76 3.44 -4.49
CA THR A 27 -0.08 4.02 -3.44
C THR A 27 -0.42 2.99 -2.36
N ASP A 28 -0.35 1.71 -2.71
CA ASP A 28 -0.60 0.61 -1.81
C ASP A 28 0.44 0.56 -0.69
N TYR A 29 -0.02 0.25 0.51
CA TYR A 29 0.84 0.04 1.65
C TYR A 29 0.34 -1.10 2.51
N SER A 30 1.16 -1.50 3.47
CA SER A 30 0.79 -2.53 4.43
C SER A 30 1.03 -2.05 5.85
N GLU A 31 0.13 -2.43 6.73
CA GLU A 31 0.18 -2.07 8.14
C GLU A 31 -0.11 -3.27 9.04
N ILE A 32 0.44 -3.21 10.25
CA ILE A 32 0.06 -4.07 11.36
C ILE A 32 -1.05 -3.40 12.13
N VAL A 33 -2.16 -4.10 12.27
CA VAL A 33 -3.32 -3.68 13.05
C VAL A 33 -3.46 -4.58 14.26
N THR A 34 -3.50 -4.00 15.45
CA THR A 34 -3.86 -4.71 16.69
C THR A 34 -5.21 -4.22 17.15
N PHE A 35 -6.16 -5.13 17.41
CA PHE A 35 -7.52 -4.81 17.85
C PHE A 35 -8.08 -5.90 18.76
N THR A 36 -9.20 -5.63 19.42
CA THR A 36 -9.94 -6.66 20.18
C THR A 36 -11.18 -7.06 19.40
N ASP A 37 -11.40 -8.36 19.21
CA ASP A 37 -12.59 -8.87 18.52
C ASP A 37 -13.79 -8.99 19.45
N ASP A 38 -14.96 -9.32 18.89
CA ASP A 38 -16.21 -9.48 19.65
C ASP A 38 -16.17 -10.64 20.65
N HIS A 39 -15.21 -11.55 20.52
CA HIS A 39 -15.00 -12.65 21.46
C HIS A 39 -14.10 -12.24 22.63
N GLY A 40 -13.52 -11.04 22.62
CA GLY A 40 -12.61 -10.54 23.64
C GLY A 40 -11.14 -10.98 23.46
N ARG A 41 -10.78 -11.48 22.27
CA ARG A 41 -9.40 -11.82 21.92
C ARG A 41 -8.67 -10.58 21.43
N VAL A 42 -7.38 -10.48 21.72
CA VAL A 42 -6.47 -9.51 21.11
C VAL A 42 -5.96 -10.12 19.80
N CYS A 43 -6.34 -9.51 18.69
CA CYS A 43 -5.92 -9.91 17.36
C CYS A 43 -4.84 -8.98 16.83
N THR A 44 -3.85 -9.55 16.15
CA THR A 44 -2.87 -8.82 15.33
C THR A 44 -3.00 -9.28 13.89
N ALA A 45 -3.14 -8.33 12.98
CA ALA A 45 -3.31 -8.59 11.56
C ALA A 45 -2.28 -7.82 10.72
N ALA A 46 -1.77 -8.44 9.66
CA ALA A 46 -1.14 -7.71 8.57
C ALA A 46 -2.21 -7.39 7.52
N VAL A 47 -2.43 -6.11 7.27
CA VAL A 47 -3.42 -5.60 6.33
C VAL A 47 -2.70 -4.98 5.14
N VAL A 48 -3.09 -5.37 3.94
CA VAL A 48 -2.75 -4.68 2.70
C VAL A 48 -3.87 -3.68 2.44
N VAL A 49 -3.49 -2.42 2.30
CA VAL A 49 -4.38 -1.33 1.91
C VAL A 49 -4.03 -1.00 0.48
N ASP A 50 -4.91 -1.37 -0.44
CA ASP A 50 -4.81 -0.95 -1.83
C ASP A 50 -5.50 0.43 -1.93
N GLN A 51 -4.73 1.39 -2.42
CA GLN A 51 -5.17 2.77 -2.57
C GLN A 51 -5.28 3.05 -4.07
N GLU A 52 -6.26 2.42 -4.70
CA GLU A 52 -6.57 2.68 -6.10
C GLU A 52 -7.07 4.12 -6.24
N GLN A 53 -6.30 4.94 -6.97
CA GLN A 53 -6.66 6.33 -7.19
C GLN A 53 -7.97 6.37 -7.97
N ASN A 54 -9.04 6.81 -7.30
CA ASN A 54 -10.44 6.97 -7.76
C ASN A 54 -11.42 5.81 -7.48
N GLU A 55 -11.02 4.72 -6.81
CA GLU A 55 -11.93 3.59 -6.53
C GLU A 55 -12.18 3.35 -5.03
N GLY A 56 -11.44 4.04 -4.15
CA GLY A 56 -11.57 3.95 -2.68
C GLY A 56 -10.53 3.01 -2.09
N ASP A 57 -10.51 2.91 -0.76
CA ASP A 57 -9.57 2.02 -0.06
C ASP A 57 -10.23 0.64 0.10
N ASP A 58 -9.59 -0.40 -0.41
CA ASP A 58 -9.91 -1.79 -0.09
C ASP A 58 -8.85 -2.39 0.84
N TYR A 59 -9.32 -3.27 1.73
CA TYR A 59 -8.53 -3.83 2.82
C TYR A 59 -8.51 -5.34 2.69
N GLU A 60 -7.32 -5.91 2.50
CA GLU A 60 -7.11 -7.35 2.52
C GLU A 60 -6.32 -7.76 3.78
N ILE A 61 -6.88 -8.68 4.56
CA ILE A 61 -6.17 -9.27 5.71
C ILE A 61 -5.33 -10.45 5.21
N SER A 62 -4.01 -10.29 5.20
CA SER A 62 -3.07 -11.32 4.74
C SER A 62 -2.71 -12.33 5.84
N SER A 63 -2.68 -11.88 7.09
CA SER A 63 -2.46 -12.74 8.27
C SER A 63 -3.30 -12.23 9.43
N LEU A 64 -3.81 -13.15 10.26
CA LEU A 64 -4.58 -12.85 11.46
C LEU A 64 -4.23 -13.84 12.55
N ASP A 65 -3.73 -13.34 13.67
CA ASP A 65 -3.44 -14.12 14.87
C ASP A 65 -4.21 -13.53 16.05
N CYS A 66 -4.86 -14.37 16.85
CA CYS A 66 -5.78 -13.92 17.90
C CYS A 66 -5.65 -14.78 19.16
N ASP A 67 -5.35 -14.13 20.29
CA ASP A 67 -5.21 -14.77 21.59
C ASP A 67 -6.00 -14.02 22.67
N TYR A 68 -6.43 -14.72 23.72
CA TYR A 68 -7.02 -14.06 24.89
C TYR A 68 -5.94 -13.34 25.70
N PRO A 69 -6.26 -12.16 26.28
CA PRO A 69 -5.34 -11.49 27.19
C PRO A 69 -5.10 -12.36 28.43
N PRO A 70 -3.93 -12.24 29.09
CA PRO A 70 -3.68 -12.93 30.35
C PRO A 70 -4.74 -12.58 31.41
N GLU A 71 -4.98 -13.50 32.35
CA GLU A 71 -5.98 -13.29 33.40
C GLU A 71 -5.74 -11.97 34.16
N GLY A 72 -6.82 -11.22 34.38
CA GLY A 72 -6.78 -9.92 35.06
C GLY A 72 -6.26 -8.76 34.20
N GLN A 73 -5.87 -8.98 32.94
CA GLN A 73 -5.48 -7.93 32.01
C GLN A 73 -6.62 -7.55 31.08
N THR A 74 -6.77 -6.26 30.83
CA THR A 74 -7.67 -5.74 29.81
C THR A 74 -6.88 -5.49 28.53
N PRO A 75 -7.42 -5.83 27.35
CA PRO A 75 -6.81 -5.47 26.09
C PRO A 75 -6.44 -3.99 26.00
N GLY A 76 -5.30 -3.71 25.36
CA GLY A 76 -4.95 -2.35 24.99
C GLY A 76 -5.93 -1.78 23.94
N PRO A 77 -5.90 -0.45 23.72
CA PRO A 77 -6.64 0.16 22.62
C PRO A 77 -6.12 -0.35 21.27
N SER A 78 -6.95 -0.24 20.24
CA SER A 78 -6.54 -0.56 18.87
C SER A 78 -5.35 0.31 18.42
N ARG A 79 -4.49 -0.28 17.59
CA ARG A 79 -3.28 0.34 17.06
C ARG A 79 -3.10 -0.02 15.60
N TYR A 80 -2.58 0.94 14.84
CA TYR A 80 -2.25 0.83 13.42
C TYR A 80 -0.82 1.32 13.28
N GLN A 81 0.04 0.50 12.69
CA GLN A 81 1.45 0.81 12.55
C GLN A 81 1.92 0.37 11.15
N PRO A 82 2.67 1.19 10.42
CA PRO A 82 3.23 0.75 9.15
C PRO A 82 4.12 -0.48 9.36
N LEU A 83 4.23 -1.32 8.34
CA LEU A 83 5.25 -2.37 8.38
C LEU A 83 6.64 -1.74 8.57
N PRO A 84 7.51 -2.35 9.39
CA PRO A 84 8.88 -1.89 9.50
C PRO A 84 9.56 -1.93 8.12
N GLU A 85 10.32 -0.88 7.82
CA GLU A 85 11.14 -0.83 6.61
C GLU A 85 12.10 -2.02 6.63
N ARG A 86 12.13 -2.81 5.55
CA ARG A 86 13.21 -3.77 5.35
C ARG A 86 14.40 -2.99 4.80
N ASP A 87 15.54 -3.09 5.50
CA ASP A 87 16.81 -2.63 4.95
C ASP A 87 17.00 -3.26 3.56
N ALA A 88 17.16 -2.42 2.53
CA ALA A 88 17.49 -2.87 1.19
C ALA A 88 19.00 -3.14 1.14
N ASP A 89 19.39 -4.41 1.26
CA ASP A 89 20.77 -4.88 1.02
C ASP A 89 21.22 -4.63 -0.43
#